data_AF-A0A914TUS9-F1
#
_entry.id   AF-A0A914TUS9-F1
#
_cell.length_a   1.000
_cell.length_b   1.000
_cell.length_c   1.000
_cell.angle_alpha   90.00
_cell.angle_beta   90.00
_cell.angle_gamma   90.00
#
_symmetry.space_group_name_H-M   'P 1'
#
loop_
_entity.id
_entity.type
_entity.pdbx_description
1 polymer ?
#
loop_
_entity_poly.entity_id
_entity_poly.type
_entity_poly.pdbx_seq_one_letter_code
_entity_poly.pdbx_strand_id
1 'polypeptide(L)'
;MQSAATPTTSCDMGGGDILTFRYIWNLKIAKRLLANRECAVMHVSSPFCTAYNGVQFTWILRMCDQNILQIVDQDDMEEECDGIFQNILKRVNITLYYKDGPTADITLDSATISVNDSSGKKLLNDTPLGGMEYTLGAGWSPWSNAGNAGDDWLAFSEFAHNNIGAQISVCVDLRIKANWFQPFNYLPSLESANSKLETICEKVLKDIYTKKLIVPDSEFFNQRIDKFAYHRHVFKFACREILERLDESLKSQISLSKIQTVFAHIYFNHVIMAETVCFEDFVEILEASITTNFPELLRECERFICREVMVVSFFSLF
;
A
#
# COMPACT_ATOMS: atom_id res chain seq x y z
N MET A 1 -17.61 -22.34 16.43
CA MET A 1 -17.58 -21.61 15.14
C MET A 1 -17.72 -20.12 15.44
N GLN A 2 -16.61 -19.38 15.42
CA GLN A 2 -16.62 -17.92 15.64
C GLN A 2 -17.10 -17.26 14.34
N SER A 3 -18.19 -16.48 14.39
CA SER A 3 -18.55 -15.60 13.28
C SER A 3 -17.52 -14.47 13.22
N ALA A 4 -16.74 -14.44 12.15
CA ALA A 4 -15.90 -13.28 11.85
C ALA A 4 -16.79 -12.05 11.76
N ALA A 5 -16.53 -11.04 12.60
CA ALA A 5 -17.20 -9.76 12.50
C ALA A 5 -16.94 -9.19 11.09
N THR A 6 -18.00 -8.95 10.33
CA THR A 6 -17.89 -8.34 9.01
C THR A 6 -17.54 -6.87 9.19
N PRO A 7 -16.39 -6.40 8.67
CA PRO A 7 -16.01 -5.01 8.84
C PRO A 7 -16.87 -4.12 7.96
N THR A 8 -17.55 -3.15 8.57
CA THR A 8 -18.35 -2.13 7.88
C THR A 8 -17.50 -0.87 7.68
N THR A 9 -17.13 -0.59 6.43
CA THR A 9 -16.48 0.66 6.04
C THR A 9 -17.54 1.64 5.55
N SER A 10 -17.75 2.77 6.22
CA SER A 10 -18.63 3.86 5.75
C SER A 10 -17.78 5.05 5.27
N CYS A 11 -18.06 5.57 4.08
CA CYS A 11 -17.45 6.78 3.54
C CYS A 11 -18.50 7.91 3.57
N ASP A 12 -18.18 9.03 4.22
CA ASP A 12 -19.01 10.24 4.21
C ASP A 12 -18.30 11.34 3.41
N MET A 13 -18.97 11.86 2.38
CA MET A 13 -18.44 12.85 1.44
C MET A 13 -18.73 14.26 1.96
N GLY A 14 -18.08 14.62 3.06
CA GLY A 14 -18.14 15.98 3.60
C GLY A 14 -17.29 16.97 2.79
N GLY A 15 -17.78 17.40 1.63
CA GLY A 15 -17.44 18.68 0.95
C GLY A 15 -15.96 19.07 0.72
N GLY A 16 -14.98 18.19 0.96
CA GLY A 16 -13.55 18.52 0.90
C GLY A 16 -12.70 17.38 0.35
N ASP A 17 -11.46 17.72 0.00
CA ASP A 17 -10.39 16.86 -0.54
C ASP A 17 -9.93 15.74 0.43
N ILE A 18 -10.74 15.40 1.44
CA ILE A 18 -10.43 14.47 2.53
C ILE A 18 -11.56 13.44 2.64
N LEU A 19 -11.18 12.17 2.51
CA LEU A 19 -12.04 11.02 2.69
C LEU A 19 -11.94 10.53 4.14
N THR A 20 -13.08 10.24 4.75
CA THR A 20 -13.14 9.65 6.09
C THR A 20 -13.53 8.18 6.00
N PHE A 21 -12.76 7.33 6.67
CA PHE A 21 -13.00 5.89 6.78
C PHE A 21 -13.09 5.49 8.24
N ARG A 22 -14.06 4.63 8.56
CA ARG A 22 -14.24 4.06 9.90
C ARG A 22 -14.07 2.56 9.87
N TYR A 23 -13.35 2.02 10.84
CA TYR A 23 -13.22 0.59 11.09
C TYR A 23 -13.52 0.26 12.55
N ILE A 24 -14.31 -0.80 12.79
CA ILE A 24 -14.69 -1.24 14.13
C ILE A 24 -14.21 -2.68 14.35
N TRP A 25 -13.38 -2.86 15.37
CA TRP A 25 -12.85 -4.13 15.81
C TRP A 25 -13.41 -4.54 17.16
N ASN A 26 -14.33 -5.50 17.15
CA ASN A 26 -14.87 -6.12 18.36
C ASN A 26 -13.98 -7.28 18.79
N LEU A 27 -13.51 -7.27 20.04
CA LEU A 27 -12.65 -8.33 20.57
C LEU A 27 -12.91 -8.65 22.05
N LYS A 28 -12.63 -9.90 22.42
CA LYS A 28 -12.59 -10.35 23.82
C LYS A 28 -11.17 -10.24 24.34
N ILE A 29 -10.94 -9.45 25.38
CA ILE A 29 -9.60 -9.30 25.97
C ILE A 29 -9.15 -10.66 26.50
N ALA A 30 -7.96 -11.09 26.08
CA ALA A 30 -7.36 -12.34 26.50
C ALA A 30 -5.84 -12.18 26.65
N LYS A 31 -5.25 -12.98 27.54
CA LYS A 31 -3.80 -13.13 27.66
C LYS A 31 -3.35 -14.35 26.85
N ARG A 32 -2.20 -14.24 26.20
CA ARG A 32 -1.51 -15.37 25.58
C ARG A 32 -0.33 -15.79 26.44
N LEU A 33 -0.16 -17.09 26.62
CA LEU A 33 1.04 -17.66 27.22
C LEU A 33 2.19 -17.59 26.21
N LEU A 34 3.32 -17.05 26.63
CA LEU A 34 4.54 -16.88 25.86
C LEU A 34 5.51 -18.02 26.19
N ALA A 35 6.55 -18.18 25.35
CA ALA A 35 7.51 -19.28 25.47
C ALA A 35 8.28 -19.27 26.80
N ASN A 36 8.50 -18.10 27.40
CA ASN A 36 9.13 -17.90 28.70
C ASN A 36 8.17 -18.11 29.90
N ARG A 37 6.97 -18.67 29.66
CA ARG A 37 5.88 -18.86 30.64
C ARG A 37 5.25 -17.55 31.15
N GLU A 38 5.60 -16.41 30.57
CA GLU A 38 4.90 -15.17 30.85
C GLU A 38 3.58 -15.09 30.10
N CYS A 39 2.68 -14.24 30.58
CA CYS A 39 1.42 -13.96 29.92
C CYS A 39 1.34 -12.48 29.55
N ALA A 40 0.97 -12.21 28.30
CA ALA A 40 0.80 -10.86 27.78
C ALA A 40 -0.55 -10.71 27.06
N VAL A 41 -1.13 -9.52 27.11
CA VAL A 41 -2.23 -9.14 26.22
C VAL A 41 -1.64 -9.02 24.81
N MET A 42 -2.18 -9.80 23.87
CA MET A 42 -1.73 -9.77 22.48
C MET A 42 -2.86 -10.19 21.54
N HIS A 43 -3.37 -9.21 20.79
CA HIS A 43 -4.41 -9.36 19.79
C HIS A 43 -4.00 -8.65 18.50
N VAL A 44 -4.42 -9.22 17.39
CA VAL A 44 -4.23 -8.64 16.05
C VAL A 44 -5.58 -8.73 15.35
N SER A 45 -6.03 -7.63 14.75
CA SER A 45 -7.27 -7.60 13.99
C SER A 45 -7.11 -8.37 12.67
N SER A 46 -8.23 -8.75 12.05
CA SER A 46 -8.22 -9.04 10.62
C SER A 46 -7.72 -7.79 9.86
N PRO A 47 -6.99 -7.96 8.74
CA PRO A 47 -6.68 -6.85 7.86
C PRO A 47 -7.96 -6.18 7.36
N PHE A 48 -7.94 -4.86 7.24
CA PHE A 48 -9.04 -4.06 6.71
C PHE A 48 -8.52 -3.02 5.72
N CYS A 49 -9.41 -2.50 4.89
CA CYS A 49 -9.01 -1.67 3.75
C CYS A 49 -9.70 -0.31 3.76
N THR A 50 -8.95 0.72 3.39
CA THR A 50 -9.50 1.98 2.88
C THR A 50 -9.36 1.96 1.36
N ALA A 51 -10.48 2.11 0.65
CA ALA A 51 -10.51 2.01 -0.80
C ALA A 51 -11.38 3.11 -1.39
N TYR A 52 -10.86 3.75 -2.45
CA TYR A 52 -11.57 4.78 -3.21
C TYR A 52 -10.93 4.87 -4.60
N ASN A 53 -11.74 5.14 -5.64
CA ASN A 53 -11.29 5.28 -7.03
C ASN A 53 -10.36 4.13 -7.53
N GLY A 54 -10.62 2.89 -7.12
CA GLY A 54 -9.83 1.72 -7.53
C GLY A 54 -8.46 1.60 -6.86
N VAL A 55 -8.11 2.51 -5.94
CA VAL A 55 -6.90 2.44 -5.12
C VAL A 55 -7.25 1.94 -3.73
N GLN A 56 -6.43 1.05 -3.17
CA GLN A 56 -6.64 0.46 -1.86
C GLN A 56 -5.38 0.56 -0.99
N PHE A 57 -5.57 0.95 0.28
CA PHE A 57 -4.60 0.77 1.35
C PHE A 57 -5.13 -0.22 2.36
N THR A 58 -4.26 -1.10 2.84
CA THR A 58 -4.58 -2.17 3.78
C THR A 58 -3.91 -1.90 5.12
N TRP A 59 -4.66 -2.10 6.18
CA TRP A 59 -4.30 -1.75 7.55
C TRP A 59 -4.52 -2.93 8.49
N ILE A 60 -3.81 -2.94 9.62
CA ILE A 60 -4.01 -3.90 10.71
C ILE A 60 -3.98 -3.15 12.04
N LEU A 61 -4.84 -3.52 12.99
CA LEU A 61 -4.70 -3.11 14.38
C LEU A 61 -4.02 -4.20 15.20
N ARG A 62 -3.16 -3.78 16.12
CA ARG A 62 -2.54 -4.65 17.11
C ARG A 62 -2.78 -4.06 18.49
N MET A 63 -3.36 -4.86 19.39
CA MET A 63 -3.44 -4.54 20.81
C MET A 63 -2.42 -5.40 21.56
N CYS A 64 -1.38 -4.80 22.15
CA CYS A 64 -0.37 -5.57 22.88
C CYS A 64 0.27 -4.81 24.04
N ASP A 65 0.80 -5.58 25.00
CA ASP A 65 1.70 -5.04 26.02
C ASP A 65 2.99 -4.47 25.37
N GLN A 66 3.36 -3.25 25.73
CA GLN A 66 4.71 -2.72 25.55
C GLN A 66 5.62 -3.42 26.57
N ASN A 67 6.79 -3.90 26.13
CA ASN A 67 7.82 -4.57 26.97
C ASN A 67 7.56 -6.04 27.34
N ILE A 68 7.12 -6.85 26.37
CA ILE A 68 6.98 -8.31 26.50
C ILE A 68 8.32 -9.04 26.73
N LEU A 69 9.47 -8.39 26.49
CA LEU A 69 10.80 -9.03 26.46
C LEU A 69 11.84 -8.39 27.38
N GLN A 70 11.43 -7.81 28.52
CA GLN A 70 12.44 -7.48 29.54
C GLN A 70 12.95 -8.77 30.19
N ILE A 71 14.00 -9.34 29.60
CA ILE A 71 14.94 -10.18 30.33
C ILE A 71 15.62 -9.22 31.29
N VAL A 72 15.10 -9.11 32.51
CA VAL A 72 15.85 -8.53 33.61
C VAL A 72 16.93 -9.56 33.91
N ASP A 73 18.19 -9.26 33.63
CA ASP A 73 19.30 -10.08 34.09
C ASP A 73 19.14 -10.26 35.61
N GLN A 74 18.99 -11.51 36.06
CA GLN A 74 18.62 -11.86 37.43
C GLN A 74 19.69 -11.50 38.47
N ASP A 75 20.87 -11.02 38.04
CA ASP A 75 22.03 -10.85 38.91
C ASP A 75 22.12 -9.46 39.59
N ASP A 76 21.22 -8.51 39.28
CA ASP A 76 21.27 -7.13 39.83
C ASP A 76 20.07 -6.73 40.73
N MET A 77 19.22 -7.67 41.17
CA MET A 77 18.03 -7.37 41.99
C MET A 77 18.15 -7.94 43.41
N GLU A 78 19.07 -7.39 44.21
CA GLU A 78 19.16 -7.61 45.67
C GLU A 78 18.45 -6.52 46.50
N GLU A 79 17.47 -5.81 45.93
CA GLU A 79 16.57 -4.98 46.73
C GLU A 79 15.11 -5.34 46.42
N GLU A 80 14.36 -5.67 47.48
CA GLU A 80 12.91 -5.89 47.49
C GLU A 80 12.21 -4.71 46.81
N CYS A 81 12.05 -4.79 45.49
CA CYS A 81 11.30 -3.80 44.75
C CYS A 81 9.82 -4.10 44.92
N ASP A 82 9.17 -3.28 45.75
CA ASP A 82 7.73 -3.23 45.96
C ASP A 82 6.95 -3.46 44.66
N GLY A 83 5.83 -4.20 44.75
CA GLY A 83 4.95 -4.59 43.63
C GLY A 83 4.43 -3.46 42.74
N ILE A 84 4.76 -2.21 43.05
CA ILE A 84 4.57 -1.02 42.22
C ILE A 84 5.42 -1.08 40.94
N PHE A 85 6.67 -1.57 40.99
CA PHE A 85 7.54 -1.60 39.81
C PHE A 85 7.12 -2.64 38.76
N GLN A 86 6.53 -3.77 39.18
CA GLN A 86 5.99 -4.77 38.24
C GLN A 86 4.74 -4.27 37.49
N ASN A 87 3.94 -3.39 38.09
CA ASN A 87 2.76 -2.80 37.45
C ASN A 87 3.11 -1.67 36.45
N ILE A 88 4.26 -1.00 36.62
CA ILE A 88 4.73 0.05 35.69
C ILE A 88 5.08 -0.52 34.30
N LEU A 89 5.34 -1.82 34.20
CA LEU A 89 5.94 -2.46 33.02
C LEU A 89 4.95 -3.05 32.01
N LYS A 90 3.67 -3.26 32.34
CA LYS A 90 2.69 -3.88 31.43
C LYS A 90 1.68 -2.87 30.92
N ARG A 91 2.08 -2.11 29.90
CA ARG A 91 1.22 -1.07 29.31
C ARG A 91 0.63 -1.56 28.01
N VAL A 92 -0.69 -1.52 27.86
CA VAL A 92 -1.37 -2.00 26.65
C VAL A 92 -1.47 -0.88 25.64
N ASN A 93 -0.96 -1.11 24.44
CA ASN A 93 -1.11 -0.21 23.30
C ASN A 93 -1.99 -0.80 22.23
N ILE A 94 -2.73 0.09 21.57
CA ILE A 94 -3.38 -0.19 20.30
C ILE A 94 -2.62 0.58 19.21
N THR A 95 -2.04 -0.16 18.28
CA THR A 95 -1.23 0.38 17.19
C THR A 95 -1.91 0.09 15.87
N LEU A 96 -2.10 1.11 15.04
CA LEU A 96 -2.49 0.97 13.64
C LEU A 96 -1.23 0.76 12.80
N TYR A 97 -1.22 -0.26 11.96
CA TYR A 97 -0.13 -0.57 11.05
C TYR A 97 -0.57 -0.40 9.60
N TYR A 98 0.31 0.19 8.79
CA TYR A 98 0.17 0.17 7.34
C TYR A 98 0.72 -1.16 6.82
N LYS A 99 -0.16 -2.03 6.33
CA LYS A 99 0.18 -3.41 5.97
C LYS A 99 0.59 -3.54 4.51
N ASP A 100 -0.16 -2.91 3.60
CA ASP A 100 -0.01 -3.08 2.16
C ASP A 100 -0.72 -1.96 1.39
N GLY A 101 -0.22 -1.60 0.20
CA GLY A 101 -0.82 -0.58 -0.66
C GLY A 101 0.09 -0.18 -1.83
N PRO A 102 -0.31 0.82 -2.62
CA PRO A 102 0.33 1.17 -3.90
C PRO A 102 1.68 1.90 -3.77
N THR A 103 2.05 2.31 -2.55
CA THR A 103 3.27 3.06 -2.25
C THR A 103 3.86 2.60 -0.92
N ALA A 104 5.18 2.75 -0.77
CA ALA A 104 5.86 2.45 0.48
C ALA A 104 5.43 3.39 1.62
N ASP A 105 5.15 4.65 1.29
CA ASP A 105 4.84 5.68 2.29
C ASP A 105 3.50 6.37 1.99
N ILE A 106 2.71 6.59 3.05
CA ILE A 106 1.45 7.37 3.01
C ILE A 106 1.39 8.32 4.20
N THR A 107 0.87 9.51 3.98
CA THR A 107 0.55 10.48 5.04
C THR A 107 -0.94 10.64 5.21
N LEU A 108 -1.44 10.35 6.42
CA LEU A 108 -2.82 10.61 6.81
C LEU A 108 -3.02 12.10 7.15
N ASP A 109 -4.22 12.62 6.95
CA ASP A 109 -4.61 13.95 7.45
C ASP A 109 -4.78 13.91 8.97
N SER A 110 -5.48 12.88 9.45
CA SER A 110 -5.60 12.56 10.87
C SER A 110 -6.06 11.13 11.07
N ALA A 111 -5.78 10.58 12.25
CA ALA A 111 -6.27 9.27 12.67
C ALA A 111 -6.53 9.26 14.17
N THR A 112 -7.68 8.73 14.58
CA THR A 112 -8.08 8.63 15.99
C THR A 112 -8.52 7.21 16.34
N ILE A 113 -8.34 6.85 17.62
CA ILE A 113 -8.80 5.59 18.20
C ILE A 113 -9.77 5.89 19.34
N SER A 114 -10.91 5.24 19.31
CA SER A 114 -11.92 5.21 20.37
C SER A 114 -12.08 3.77 20.86
N VAL A 115 -12.22 3.57 22.17
CA VAL A 115 -12.46 2.24 22.74
C VAL A 115 -13.64 2.29 23.68
N ASN A 116 -14.59 1.39 23.46
CA ASN A 116 -15.78 1.25 24.30
C ASN A 116 -15.81 -0.14 24.93
N ASP A 117 -16.30 -0.23 26.15
CA ASP A 117 -16.65 -1.52 26.77
C ASP A 117 -17.99 -2.07 26.24
N SER A 118 -18.38 -3.26 26.71
CA SER A 118 -19.64 -3.90 26.33
C SER A 118 -20.90 -3.13 26.73
N SER A 119 -20.80 -2.18 27.67
CA SER A 119 -21.90 -1.31 28.09
C SER A 119 -21.98 -0.01 27.27
N GLY A 120 -21.03 0.20 26.35
CA GLY A 120 -20.90 1.45 25.59
C GLY A 120 -20.19 2.56 26.36
N LYS A 121 -19.63 2.26 27.55
CA LYS A 121 -18.81 3.22 28.29
C LYS A 121 -17.51 3.43 27.52
N LYS A 122 -17.19 4.70 27.26
CA LYS A 122 -15.93 5.10 26.62
C LYS A 122 -14.77 4.86 27.59
N LEU A 123 -13.84 4.00 27.19
CA LEU A 123 -12.56 3.75 27.84
C LEU A 123 -11.47 4.65 27.27
N LEU A 124 -11.55 4.92 25.95
CA LEU A 124 -10.74 5.90 25.23
C LEU A 124 -11.65 6.67 24.29
N ASN A 125 -11.44 7.98 24.17
CA ASN A 125 -12.29 8.86 23.38
C ASN A 125 -11.48 9.63 22.35
N ASP A 126 -11.68 9.27 21.08
CA ASP A 126 -11.15 9.92 19.87
C ASP A 126 -9.67 10.31 20.01
N THR A 127 -8.89 9.42 20.61
CA THR A 127 -7.50 9.68 20.96
C THR A 127 -6.63 9.67 19.69
N PRO A 128 -5.91 10.77 19.37
CA PRO A 128 -5.14 10.87 18.14
C PRO A 128 -3.94 9.92 18.15
N LEU A 129 -3.55 9.40 16.98
CA LEU A 129 -2.32 8.63 16.82
C LEU A 129 -1.08 9.52 16.89
N GLY A 130 0.02 8.97 17.41
CA GLY A 130 1.26 9.72 17.67
C GLY A 130 2.01 10.21 16.42
N GLY A 131 1.66 9.70 15.25
CA GLY A 131 2.20 10.11 13.96
C GLY A 131 1.22 9.84 12.82
N MET A 132 1.43 10.54 11.70
CA MET A 132 0.57 10.47 10.52
C MET A 132 1.28 9.95 9.27
N GLU A 133 2.60 9.80 9.32
CA GLU A 133 3.43 9.27 8.23
C GLU A 133 3.68 7.78 8.44
N TYR A 134 3.13 6.95 7.57
CA TYR A 134 3.25 5.50 7.66
C TYR A 134 4.12 5.00 6.52
N THR A 135 5.21 4.32 6.88
CA THR A 135 5.96 3.45 5.97
C THR A 135 5.38 2.03 6.04
N LEU A 136 5.46 1.29 4.94
CA LEU A 136 4.99 -0.09 4.85
C LEU A 136 5.57 -0.96 5.97
N GLY A 137 4.70 -1.58 6.76
CA GLY A 137 5.04 -2.38 7.94
C GLY A 137 5.22 -1.57 9.23
N ALA A 138 5.22 -0.24 9.17
CA ALA A 138 5.27 0.64 10.33
C ALA A 138 3.87 0.96 10.86
N GLY A 139 3.82 1.46 12.09
CA GLY A 139 2.56 1.79 12.72
C GLY A 139 2.70 2.78 13.87
N TRP A 140 1.60 3.46 14.15
CA TRP A 140 1.51 4.45 15.21
C TRP A 140 0.46 4.06 16.23
N SER A 141 0.78 4.35 17.49
CA SER A 141 -0.13 4.25 18.64
C SER A 141 -0.37 5.64 19.21
N PRO A 142 -1.48 5.87 19.94
CA PRO A 142 -1.80 7.19 20.49
C PRO A 142 -0.71 7.79 21.38
N TRP A 143 0.11 6.95 22.02
CA TRP A 143 1.13 7.36 23.00
C TRP A 143 2.56 7.11 22.53
N SER A 144 2.78 7.07 21.22
CA SER A 144 4.13 6.82 20.64
C SER A 144 5.14 7.93 20.96
N ASN A 145 4.67 9.13 21.29
CA ASN A 145 5.52 10.23 21.76
C ASN A 145 5.53 10.23 23.30
N ALA A 146 6.64 9.76 23.87
CA ALA A 146 6.83 9.48 25.30
C ALA A 146 6.62 10.66 26.28
N GLY A 147 6.33 11.87 25.78
CA GLY A 147 6.09 13.06 26.60
C GLY A 147 4.64 13.26 27.05
N ASN A 148 3.66 12.58 26.45
CA ASN A 148 2.22 12.73 26.72
C ASN A 148 1.55 11.38 27.02
N ALA A 149 2.20 10.55 27.85
CA ALA A 149 1.53 9.39 28.45
C ALA A 149 0.48 9.89 29.45
N GLY A 150 -0.70 10.30 28.96
CA GLY A 150 -1.79 10.83 29.76
C GLY A 150 -2.43 9.76 30.65
N ASP A 151 -3.10 10.18 31.71
CA ASP A 151 -3.82 9.34 32.68
C ASP A 151 -4.77 8.33 32.01
N ASP A 152 -5.35 8.71 30.86
CA ASP A 152 -6.24 7.86 30.05
C ASP A 152 -5.57 6.56 29.58
N TRP A 153 -4.28 6.58 29.27
CA TRP A 153 -3.55 5.39 28.85
C TRP A 153 -3.33 4.39 29.98
N LEU A 154 -2.97 4.93 31.15
CA LEU A 154 -2.77 4.12 32.34
C LEU A 154 -4.10 3.48 32.75
N ALA A 155 -5.18 4.28 32.76
CA ALA A 155 -6.53 3.79 33.02
C ALA A 155 -6.97 2.71 32.04
N PHE A 156 -6.68 2.87 30.74
CA PHE A 156 -6.96 1.84 29.74
C PHE A 156 -6.14 0.56 29.97
N SER A 157 -4.86 0.69 30.26
CA SER A 157 -3.98 -0.45 30.53
C SER A 157 -4.41 -1.22 31.78
N GLU A 158 -4.76 -0.52 32.86
CA GLU A 158 -5.32 -1.13 34.08
C GLU A 158 -6.64 -1.82 33.80
N PHE A 159 -7.54 -1.17 33.04
CA PHE A 159 -8.80 -1.78 32.63
C PHE A 159 -8.55 -3.09 31.87
N ALA A 160 -7.67 -3.08 30.88
CA ALA A 160 -7.39 -4.26 30.06
C ALA A 160 -6.82 -5.42 30.89
N HIS A 161 -5.95 -5.13 31.85
CA HIS A 161 -5.36 -6.14 32.73
C HIS A 161 -6.34 -6.71 33.76
N ASN A 162 -7.22 -5.88 34.30
CA ASN A 162 -8.20 -6.26 35.33
C ASN A 162 -9.44 -6.94 34.74
N ASN A 163 -9.72 -6.73 33.45
CA ASN A 163 -10.93 -7.21 32.79
C ASN A 163 -10.65 -8.24 31.69
N ILE A 164 -9.78 -9.22 31.98
CA ILE A 164 -9.56 -10.36 31.07
C ILE A 164 -10.87 -11.12 30.88
N GLY A 165 -11.23 -11.33 29.63
CA GLY A 165 -12.48 -11.95 29.21
C GLY A 165 -13.60 -10.95 28.91
N ALA A 166 -13.42 -9.65 29.20
CA ALA A 166 -14.38 -8.62 28.81
C ALA A 166 -14.38 -8.41 27.28
N GLN A 167 -15.53 -8.00 26.75
CA GLN A 167 -15.68 -7.60 25.35
C GLN A 167 -15.47 -6.09 25.24
N ILE A 168 -14.67 -5.67 24.27
CA ILE A 168 -14.47 -4.26 23.92
C ILE A 168 -14.67 -4.06 22.42
N SER A 169 -14.98 -2.83 22.05
CA SER A 169 -15.06 -2.36 20.67
C SER A 169 -14.03 -1.27 20.46
N VAL A 170 -13.05 -1.53 19.61
CA VAL A 170 -12.03 -0.56 19.17
C VAL A 170 -12.49 0.05 17.85
N CYS A 171 -12.73 1.35 17.82
CA CYS A 171 -13.07 2.10 16.62
C CYS A 171 -11.86 2.92 16.18
N VAL A 172 -11.58 2.91 14.88
CA VAL A 172 -10.53 3.71 14.26
C VAL A 172 -11.12 4.54 13.15
N ASP A 173 -10.91 5.85 13.23
CA ASP A 173 -11.29 6.81 12.22
C ASP A 173 -10.05 7.33 11.51
N LEU A 174 -10.03 7.19 10.19
CA LEU A 174 -8.94 7.60 9.32
C LEU A 174 -9.41 8.69 8.38
N ARG A 175 -8.68 9.80 8.32
CA ARG A 175 -8.89 10.88 7.37
C ARG A 175 -7.72 10.91 6.41
N ILE A 176 -8.01 10.74 5.12
CA ILE A 176 -7.00 10.57 4.07
C ILE A 176 -7.35 11.47 2.91
N LYS A 177 -6.37 12.22 2.39
CA LYS A 177 -6.61 13.08 1.22
C LYS A 177 -7.02 12.26 0.01
N ALA A 178 -8.03 12.72 -0.74
CA ALA A 178 -8.53 12.04 -1.93
C ALA A 178 -7.46 11.88 -3.02
N ASN A 179 -6.45 12.75 -3.04
CA ASN A 179 -5.30 12.64 -3.95
C ASN A 179 -4.50 11.31 -3.77
N TRP A 180 -4.49 10.72 -2.58
CA TRP A 180 -3.88 9.40 -2.36
C TRP A 180 -4.65 8.27 -3.06
N PHE A 181 -5.85 8.53 -3.54
CA PHE A 181 -6.66 7.52 -4.23
C PHE A 181 -6.74 7.77 -5.73
N GLN A 182 -5.85 8.58 -6.29
CA GLN A 182 -5.74 8.77 -7.74
C GLN A 182 -4.80 7.71 -8.32
N PRO A 183 -5.28 6.75 -9.13
CA PRO A 183 -4.46 5.64 -9.63
C PRO A 183 -3.22 6.09 -10.39
N PHE A 184 -3.35 7.17 -11.18
CA PHE A 184 -2.25 7.67 -12.00
C PHE A 184 -1.10 8.29 -11.21
N ASN A 185 -1.28 8.61 -9.91
CA ASN A 185 -0.19 9.09 -9.07
C ASN A 185 0.87 8.01 -8.80
N TYR A 186 0.51 6.73 -8.95
CA TYR A 186 1.39 5.58 -8.74
C TYR A 186 2.06 5.09 -10.02
N LEU A 187 1.63 5.60 -11.17
CA LEU A 187 2.16 5.24 -12.47
C LEU A 187 3.13 6.32 -12.95
N PRO A 188 4.22 5.96 -13.66
CA PRO A 188 5.14 6.93 -14.21
C PRO A 188 4.41 7.99 -15.06
N SER A 189 4.68 9.28 -14.79
CA SER A 189 4.00 10.37 -15.51
C SER A 189 4.44 10.45 -16.98
N LEU A 190 3.43 10.59 -17.85
CA LEU A 190 3.60 10.84 -19.28
C LEU A 190 3.67 12.34 -19.60
N GLU A 191 3.15 13.22 -18.74
CA GLU A 191 2.96 14.65 -19.02
C GLU A 191 4.26 15.44 -19.23
N SER A 192 5.39 14.95 -18.70
CA SER A 192 6.71 15.51 -18.96
C SER A 192 7.42 14.92 -20.18
N ALA A 193 6.71 14.21 -21.06
CA ALA A 193 7.29 13.72 -22.31
C ALA A 193 7.61 14.91 -23.23
N ASN A 194 8.89 15.06 -23.56
CA ASN A 194 9.34 16.04 -24.54
C ASN A 194 8.80 15.59 -25.92
N SER A 195 8.06 16.44 -26.63
CA SER A 195 7.51 16.12 -27.96
C SER A 195 8.58 15.63 -28.95
N LYS A 196 9.84 16.07 -28.77
CA LYS A 196 10.98 15.54 -29.52
C LYS A 196 11.27 14.08 -29.22
N LEU A 197 11.20 13.66 -27.95
CA LEU A 197 11.41 12.26 -27.54
C LEU A 197 10.33 11.37 -28.14
N GLU A 198 9.06 11.79 -28.07
CA GLU A 198 7.94 11.05 -28.68
C GLU A 198 8.15 10.85 -30.18
N THR A 199 8.53 11.91 -30.89
CA THR A 199 8.83 11.84 -32.33
C THR A 199 9.96 10.86 -32.64
N ILE A 200 11.01 10.81 -31.82
CA ILE A 200 12.11 9.85 -31.99
C ILE A 200 11.63 8.42 -31.72
N CYS A 201 10.86 8.21 -30.65
CA CYS A 201 10.26 6.92 -30.32
C CYS A 201 9.40 6.38 -31.47
N GLU A 202 8.49 7.19 -32.02
CA GLU A 202 7.66 6.82 -33.16
C GLU A 202 8.49 6.50 -34.40
N LYS A 203 9.53 7.31 -34.67
CA LYS A 203 10.42 7.09 -35.82
C LYS A 203 11.19 5.77 -35.70
N VAL A 204 11.75 5.47 -34.53
CA VAL A 204 12.45 4.19 -34.28
C VAL A 204 11.49 3.02 -34.46
N LEU A 205 10.28 3.12 -33.91
CA LEU A 205 9.24 2.10 -34.08
C LEU A 205 8.95 1.87 -35.56
N LYS A 206 8.69 2.94 -36.31
CA LYS A 206 8.43 2.89 -37.75
C LYS A 206 9.61 2.30 -38.53
N ASP A 207 10.84 2.64 -38.19
CA ASP A 207 12.03 2.10 -38.85
C ASP A 207 12.17 0.59 -38.62
N ILE A 208 11.82 0.08 -37.43
CA ILE A 208 11.77 -1.36 -37.14
C ILE A 208 10.68 -2.04 -37.98
N TYR A 209 9.45 -1.53 -37.99
CA TYR A 209 8.34 -2.12 -38.74
C TYR A 209 8.54 -2.08 -40.26
N THR A 210 9.16 -1.02 -40.78
CA THR A 210 9.51 -0.90 -42.20
C THR A 210 10.79 -1.64 -42.58
N LYS A 211 11.40 -2.39 -41.65
CA LYS A 211 12.63 -3.16 -41.83
C LYS A 211 13.84 -2.30 -42.24
N LYS A 212 13.81 -1.00 -41.97
CA LYS A 212 14.97 -0.10 -42.11
C LYS A 212 15.96 -0.29 -40.96
N LEU A 213 15.44 -0.68 -39.80
CA LEU A 213 16.24 -1.01 -38.63
C LEU A 213 16.01 -2.49 -38.29
N ILE A 214 17.08 -3.29 -38.36
CA ILE A 214 17.02 -4.73 -38.12
C ILE A 214 17.24 -4.98 -36.64
N VAL A 215 16.30 -5.65 -35.99
CA VAL A 215 16.44 -6.11 -34.61
C VAL A 215 17.37 -7.33 -34.61
N PRO A 216 18.53 -7.29 -33.93
CA PRO A 216 19.45 -8.42 -33.85
C PRO A 216 18.78 -9.65 -33.25
N ASP A 217 19.25 -10.85 -33.57
CA ASP A 217 18.84 -12.11 -32.92
C ASP A 217 17.34 -12.43 -33.05
N SER A 218 16.62 -11.75 -33.94
CA SER A 218 15.18 -11.90 -34.14
C SER A 218 14.79 -13.31 -34.63
N GLU A 219 15.72 -13.98 -35.31
CA GLU A 219 15.59 -15.32 -35.87
C GLU A 219 15.52 -16.44 -34.82
N PHE A 220 15.96 -16.17 -33.59
CA PHE A 220 15.94 -17.16 -32.50
C PHE A 220 14.59 -17.26 -31.80
N PHE A 221 13.65 -16.35 -32.09
CA PHE A 221 12.34 -16.33 -31.45
C PHE A 221 11.29 -17.03 -32.31
N ASN A 222 10.57 -17.98 -31.71
CA ASN A 222 9.39 -18.54 -32.35
C ASN A 222 8.19 -17.63 -32.09
N GLN A 223 7.70 -16.91 -33.10
CA GLN A 223 6.60 -15.95 -32.94
C GLN A 223 5.30 -16.55 -32.37
N ARG A 224 5.10 -17.87 -32.42
CA ARG A 224 3.91 -18.52 -31.84
C ARG A 224 4.08 -18.85 -30.36
N ILE A 225 5.30 -19.08 -29.90
CA ILE A 225 5.59 -19.56 -28.54
C ILE A 225 6.20 -18.43 -27.71
N ASP A 226 7.12 -17.70 -28.31
CA ASP A 226 7.95 -16.68 -27.68
C ASP A 226 7.46 -15.26 -28.00
N LYS A 227 6.18 -15.08 -28.36
CA LYS A 227 5.61 -13.81 -28.82
C LYS A 227 6.01 -12.64 -27.92
N PHE A 228 5.75 -12.74 -26.63
CA PHE A 228 6.00 -11.66 -25.67
C PHE A 228 7.48 -11.53 -25.28
N ALA A 229 8.24 -12.64 -25.33
CA ALA A 229 9.70 -12.57 -25.19
C ALA A 229 10.33 -11.81 -26.37
N TYR A 230 9.80 -12.01 -27.58
CA TYR A 230 10.17 -11.24 -28.77
C TYR A 230 9.80 -9.76 -28.63
N HIS A 231 8.57 -9.43 -28.22
CA HIS A 231 8.18 -8.03 -27.96
C HIS A 231 9.11 -7.35 -26.95
N ARG A 232 9.46 -8.04 -25.86
CA ARG A 232 10.42 -7.54 -24.86
C ARG A 232 11.81 -7.32 -25.45
N HIS A 233 12.27 -8.21 -26.32
CA HIS A 233 13.56 -8.07 -27.01
C HIS A 233 13.58 -6.87 -27.95
N VAL A 234 12.55 -6.73 -28.79
CA VAL A 234 12.36 -5.56 -29.67
C VAL A 234 12.31 -4.28 -28.85
N PHE A 235 11.59 -4.28 -27.74
CA PHE A 235 11.46 -3.13 -26.86
C PHE A 235 12.81 -2.67 -26.29
N LYS A 236 13.60 -3.61 -25.75
CA LYS A 236 14.94 -3.31 -25.21
C LYS A 236 15.89 -2.81 -26.28
N PHE A 237 15.85 -3.41 -27.46
CA PHE A 237 16.63 -2.93 -28.60
C PHE A 237 16.24 -1.49 -28.99
N ALA A 238 14.95 -1.22 -29.16
CA ALA A 238 14.45 0.10 -29.51
C ALA A 238 14.81 1.16 -28.46
N CYS A 239 14.76 0.85 -27.17
CA CYS A 239 15.16 1.80 -26.13
C CYS A 239 16.63 2.22 -26.24
N ARG A 240 17.53 1.29 -26.58
CA ARG A 240 18.94 1.61 -26.84
C ARG A 240 19.10 2.47 -28.09
N GLU A 241 18.39 2.13 -29.16
CA GLU A 241 18.42 2.90 -30.42
C GLU A 241 17.86 4.32 -30.25
N ILE A 242 16.82 4.48 -29.44
CA ILE A 242 16.29 5.81 -29.09
C ILE A 242 17.36 6.61 -28.34
N LEU A 243 18.02 5.99 -27.36
CA LEU A 243 19.09 6.65 -26.60
C LEU A 243 20.23 7.12 -27.52
N GLU A 244 20.67 6.30 -28.46
CA GLU A 244 21.73 6.67 -29.41
C GLU A 244 21.34 7.82 -30.35
N ARG A 245 20.06 7.88 -30.73
CA ARG A 245 19.50 8.91 -31.63
C ARG A 245 19.16 10.23 -30.95
N LEU A 246 19.26 10.33 -29.62
CA LEU A 246 19.06 11.59 -28.91
C LEU A 246 20.26 12.52 -29.14
N ASP A 247 19.99 13.81 -29.32
CA ASP A 247 21.03 14.84 -29.33
C ASP A 247 21.74 14.88 -27.96
N GLU A 248 23.03 15.24 -27.93
CA GLU A 248 23.82 15.31 -26.69
C GLU A 248 23.19 16.22 -25.61
N SER A 249 22.52 17.30 -26.04
CA SER A 249 21.75 18.16 -25.14
C SER A 249 20.55 17.46 -24.48
N LEU A 250 19.92 16.50 -25.16
CA LEU A 250 18.76 15.74 -24.63
C LEU A 250 19.21 14.52 -23.83
N LYS A 251 20.29 13.85 -24.25
CA LYS A 251 20.88 12.70 -23.53
C LYS A 251 21.23 13.04 -22.09
N SER A 252 21.74 14.25 -21.84
CA SER A 252 22.08 14.71 -20.49
C SER A 252 20.86 15.02 -19.60
N GLN A 253 19.67 15.24 -20.19
CA GLN A 253 18.45 15.63 -19.48
C GLN A 253 17.45 14.49 -19.31
N ILE A 254 17.51 13.47 -20.19
CA ILE A 254 16.52 12.40 -20.24
C ILE A 254 17.15 11.11 -19.69
N SER A 255 16.57 10.59 -18.62
CA SER A 255 16.95 9.28 -18.08
C SER A 255 16.44 8.15 -18.96
N LEU A 256 17.14 7.00 -18.92
CA LEU A 256 16.66 5.77 -19.58
C LEU A 256 15.26 5.36 -19.11
N SER A 257 14.93 5.57 -17.83
CA SER A 257 13.60 5.29 -17.28
C SER A 257 12.50 6.12 -17.93
N LYS A 258 12.79 7.38 -18.31
CA LYS A 258 11.84 8.24 -19.02
C LYS A 258 11.65 7.76 -20.47
N ILE A 259 12.73 7.35 -21.15
CA ILE A 259 12.66 6.74 -22.49
C ILE A 259 11.78 5.49 -22.45
N GLN A 260 12.07 4.58 -21.51
CA GLN A 260 11.31 3.35 -21.31
C GLN A 260 9.83 3.62 -21.07
N THR A 261 9.50 4.60 -20.22
CA THR A 261 8.11 4.97 -19.93
C THR A 261 7.37 5.49 -21.16
N VAL A 262 7.96 6.45 -21.87
CA VAL A 262 7.34 7.07 -23.06
C VAL A 262 7.22 6.04 -24.19
N PHE A 263 8.29 5.28 -24.42
CA PHE A 263 8.29 4.27 -25.46
C PHE A 263 7.34 3.11 -25.14
N ALA A 264 7.20 2.70 -23.86
CA ALA A 264 6.22 1.69 -23.47
C ALA A 264 4.80 2.13 -23.79
N HIS A 265 4.47 3.40 -23.53
CA HIS A 265 3.15 3.93 -23.88
C HIS A 265 2.88 3.87 -25.40
N ILE A 266 3.83 4.32 -26.21
CA ILE A 266 3.74 4.30 -27.68
C ILE A 266 3.66 2.85 -28.19
N TYR A 267 4.54 1.98 -27.69
CA TYR A 267 4.59 0.56 -28.08
C TYR A 267 3.30 -0.16 -27.71
N PHE A 268 2.78 0.05 -26.50
CA PHE A 268 1.53 -0.54 -26.04
C PHE A 268 0.36 -0.14 -26.94
N ASN A 269 0.18 1.15 -27.23
CA ASN A 269 -0.95 1.62 -28.04
C ASN A 269 -0.86 1.23 -29.51
N HIS A 270 0.33 1.30 -30.13
CA HIS A 270 0.49 1.09 -31.57
C HIS A 270 0.78 -0.35 -31.97
N VAL A 271 1.32 -1.15 -31.05
CA VAL A 271 1.70 -2.54 -31.33
C VAL A 271 0.79 -3.49 -30.58
N ILE A 272 0.84 -3.44 -29.25
CA ILE A 272 0.21 -4.47 -28.42
C ILE A 272 -1.32 -4.39 -28.54
N MET A 273 -1.90 -3.22 -28.31
CA MET A 273 -3.35 -3.00 -28.36
C MET A 273 -3.93 -3.08 -29.78
N ALA A 274 -3.11 -2.86 -30.81
CA ALA A 274 -3.54 -3.04 -32.19
C ALA A 274 -3.78 -4.52 -32.55
N GLU A 275 -3.16 -5.44 -31.81
CA GLU A 275 -3.33 -6.89 -31.97
C GLU A 275 -4.40 -7.48 -31.05
N THR A 276 -4.87 -6.71 -30.06
CA THR A 276 -5.90 -7.15 -29.09
C THR A 276 -7.28 -7.06 -29.73
N VAL A 277 -7.99 -8.20 -29.84
CA VAL A 277 -9.33 -8.27 -30.42
C VAL A 277 -10.40 -8.43 -29.34
N CYS A 278 -10.10 -9.20 -28.30
CA CYS A 278 -11.01 -9.45 -27.17
C CYS A 278 -10.33 -9.30 -25.81
N PHE A 279 -11.12 -9.47 -24.74
CA PHE A 279 -10.63 -9.34 -23.37
C PHE A 279 -9.62 -10.44 -23.01
N GLU A 280 -9.80 -11.65 -23.54
CA GLU A 280 -8.89 -12.78 -23.34
C GLU A 280 -7.49 -12.49 -23.87
N ASP A 281 -7.38 -11.80 -25.01
CA ASP A 281 -6.09 -11.36 -25.56
C ASP A 281 -5.38 -10.40 -24.58
N PHE A 282 -6.13 -9.50 -23.93
CA PHE A 282 -5.58 -8.59 -22.92
C PHE A 282 -5.13 -9.34 -21.66
N VAL A 283 -5.88 -10.36 -21.21
CA VAL A 283 -5.46 -11.22 -20.10
C VAL A 283 -4.16 -11.95 -20.44
N GLU A 284 -4.04 -12.48 -21.66
CA GLU A 284 -2.80 -13.11 -22.13
C GLU A 284 -1.62 -12.13 -22.10
N ILE A 285 -1.83 -10.88 -22.56
CA ILE A 285 -0.81 -9.83 -22.50
C ILE A 285 -0.36 -9.56 -21.06
N LEU A 286 -1.32 -9.47 -20.12
CA LEU A 286 -1.04 -9.21 -18.71
C LEU A 286 -0.23 -10.34 -18.09
N GLU A 287 -0.67 -11.60 -18.27
CA GLU A 287 0.05 -12.78 -17.79
C GLU A 287 1.45 -12.91 -18.41
N ALA A 288 1.56 -12.65 -19.71
CA ALA A 288 2.82 -12.68 -20.41
C ALA A 288 3.79 -11.59 -19.92
N SER A 289 3.29 -10.40 -19.59
CA SER A 289 4.12 -9.31 -19.04
C SER A 289 4.77 -9.69 -17.70
N ILE A 290 4.05 -10.46 -16.87
CA ILE A 290 4.55 -10.98 -15.60
C ILE A 290 5.55 -12.12 -15.83
N THR A 291 5.16 -13.13 -16.61
CA THR A 291 5.97 -14.35 -16.82
C THR A 291 7.26 -14.07 -17.59
N THR A 292 7.26 -13.14 -18.54
CA THR A 292 8.46 -12.73 -19.29
C THR A 292 9.28 -11.64 -18.60
N ASN A 293 8.84 -11.17 -17.43
CA ASN A 293 9.44 -10.07 -16.67
C ASN A 293 9.62 -8.82 -17.55
N PHE A 294 8.50 -8.32 -18.06
CA PHE A 294 8.39 -7.10 -18.87
C PHE A 294 7.62 -6.01 -18.10
N PRO A 295 8.26 -5.40 -17.08
CA PRO A 295 7.58 -4.49 -16.15
C PRO A 295 7.05 -3.21 -16.82
N GLU A 296 7.69 -2.73 -17.88
CA GLU A 296 7.20 -1.57 -18.62
C GLU A 296 5.86 -1.85 -19.31
N LEU A 297 5.68 -3.05 -19.85
CA LEU A 297 4.42 -3.49 -20.44
C LEU A 297 3.34 -3.70 -19.37
N LEU A 298 3.70 -4.31 -18.24
CA LEU A 298 2.80 -4.50 -17.11
C LEU A 298 2.21 -3.15 -16.63
N ARG A 299 3.05 -2.11 -16.50
CA ARG A 299 2.59 -0.77 -16.10
C ARG A 299 1.61 -0.14 -17.09
N GLU A 300 1.77 -0.38 -18.39
CA GLU A 300 0.82 0.13 -19.39
C GLU A 300 -0.48 -0.67 -19.40
N CYS A 301 -0.44 -1.97 -19.08
CA CYS A 301 -1.65 -2.75 -18.81
C CYS A 301 -2.39 -2.19 -17.57
N GLU A 302 -1.68 -1.93 -16.48
CA GLU A 302 -2.25 -1.29 -15.27
C GLU A 302 -2.84 0.08 -15.60
N ARG A 303 -2.13 0.90 -16.39
CA ARG A 303 -2.61 2.21 -16.85
C ARG A 303 -3.90 2.08 -17.67
N PHE A 304 -3.96 1.11 -18.57
CA PHE A 304 -5.14 0.84 -19.38
C PHE A 304 -6.33 0.45 -18.51
N ILE A 305 -6.15 -0.50 -17.59
CA ILE A 305 -7.19 -0.91 -16.64
C ILE A 305 -7.68 0.29 -15.81
N CYS A 306 -6.75 1.10 -15.29
CA CYS A 306 -7.11 2.29 -14.51
C CYS A 306 -7.96 3.26 -15.32
N ARG A 307 -7.61 3.51 -16.60
CA ARG A 307 -8.40 4.37 -17.50
C ARG A 307 -9.81 3.82 -17.67
N GLU A 308 -9.95 2.54 -18.00
CA GLU A 308 -11.26 1.91 -18.24
C GLU A 308 -12.14 1.91 -16.97
N VAL A 309 -11.56 1.55 -15.81
CA VAL A 309 -12.30 1.53 -14.52
C VAL A 309 -12.74 2.94 -14.11
N MET A 310 -11.91 3.95 -14.32
CA MET A 310 -12.29 5.34 -14.03
C MET A 310 -13.39 5.84 -14.96
N VAL A 311 -13.34 5.51 -16.26
CA VAL A 311 -14.41 5.87 -17.21
C VAL A 311 -15.74 5.28 -16.74
N VAL A 312 -15.79 4.00 -16.37
CA VAL A 312 -17.02 3.36 -15.85
C VAL A 312 -17.51 3.99 -14.55
N SER A 313 -16.60 4.37 -13.66
CA SER A 313 -16.94 5.02 -12.38
C SER A 313 -17.58 6.39 -12.60
N PHE A 314 -17.16 7.14 -13.62
CA PHE A 314 -17.79 8.41 -14.01
C PHE A 314 -19.21 8.22 -14.57
N PHE A 315 -19.45 7.15 -15.34
CA PHE A 315 -20.78 6.86 -15.88
C PHE A 315 -21.77 6.30 -14.86
N SER A 316 -21.28 5.75 -13.74
CA SER A 316 -22.12 5.18 -12.67
C SER A 316 -22.63 6.21 -11.66
N LEU A 317 -22.22 7.48 -11.81
CA LEU A 317 -22.59 8.62 -10.94
C LEU A 317 -23.59 9.58 -11.61
N PHE A 318 -24.13 9.24 -12.78
CA PHE A 318 -25.23 9.92 -13.47
C PHE A 318 -26.38 8.94 -13.74
#